data_AF-A0A4S4KSB3-F1
#
_entry.id   AF-A0A4S4KSB3-F1
#
_cell.length_a   1.000
_cell.length_b   1.000
_cell.length_c   1.000
_cell.angle_alpha   90.00
_cell.angle_beta   90.00
_cell.angle_gamma   90.00
#
_symmetry.space_group_name_H-M   'P 1'
#
loop_
_entity.id
_entity.type
_entity.pdbx_description
1 polymer ?
#
loop_
_entity_poly.entity_id
_entity_poly.type
_entity_poly.pdbx_seq_one_letter_code
_entity_poly.pdbx_strand_id
1 'polypeptide(L)'
;MLRDHGTDETETLYLDHARLNTLRTDAADFTSLYMLLMLYRQLVHSSPRKDGSRTVVKQDELLALKKEIWEIGPAHLGHCFMRGTKSGDISETSEKAVEAAKWREDIGNVVLQLTMRASEVRSQPYIPTPSSSASTVSGKPPLTPDQNLLKLATSWTESNLRPESSLSVLMKKRVRCAVEDAVVEMILPPSFSRKTGVEAGASPSIEHATSGLEPLMPEIRHLAEKLKKLIHIHTTVYGALYAQPGFLVDQPPPVDPAA
;
A
#
# COMPACT_ATOMS: atom_id res chain seq x y z
N MET A 1 -15.88 33.26 33.00
CA MET A 1 -14.90 32.22 32.63
C MET A 1 -14.99 32.01 31.13
N LEU A 2 -14.38 32.90 30.34
CA LEU A 2 -14.13 32.65 28.92
C LEU A 2 -12.93 31.72 28.87
N ARG A 3 -13.17 30.46 28.52
CA ARG A 3 -12.14 29.43 28.42
C ARG A 3 -11.36 29.67 27.12
N ASP A 4 -10.07 29.41 27.19
CA ASP A 4 -9.02 29.61 26.19
C ASP A 4 -9.19 28.68 24.96
N HIS A 5 -10.37 28.68 24.33
CA HIS A 5 -10.71 27.73 23.27
C HIS A 5 -9.96 27.97 21.94
N GLY A 6 -9.47 29.19 21.70
CA GLY A 6 -8.80 29.53 20.43
C GLY A 6 -7.39 28.94 20.30
N THR A 7 -6.66 28.76 21.40
CA THR A 7 -5.32 28.18 21.39
C THR A 7 -5.36 26.67 21.19
N ASP A 8 -6.27 25.98 21.90
CA ASP A 8 -6.49 24.53 21.80
C ASP A 8 -6.88 24.09 20.37
N GLU A 9 -7.70 24.88 19.67
CA GLU A 9 -8.10 24.61 18.28
C GLU A 9 -6.90 24.73 17.33
N THR A 10 -6.12 25.80 17.41
CA THR A 10 -4.94 25.97 16.52
C THR A 10 -3.85 24.94 16.76
N GLU A 11 -3.62 24.52 18.00
CA GLU A 11 -2.67 23.45 18.33
C GLU A 11 -3.15 22.10 17.80
N THR A 12 -4.44 21.79 17.96
CA THR A 12 -5.02 20.55 17.44
C THR A 12 -4.88 20.47 15.91
N LEU A 13 -5.07 21.58 15.20
CA LEU A 13 -4.93 21.64 13.74
C LEU A 13 -3.50 21.30 13.31
N TYR A 14 -2.50 21.84 14.01
CA TYR A 14 -1.09 21.57 13.75
C TYR A 14 -0.77 20.08 13.98
N LEU A 15 -1.27 19.50 15.07
CA LEU A 15 -1.11 18.08 15.37
C LEU A 15 -1.81 17.18 14.35
N ASP A 16 -3.00 17.56 13.87
CA ASP A 16 -3.73 16.84 12.83
C ASP A 16 -2.97 16.86 11.51
N HIS A 17 -2.38 18.01 11.13
CA HIS A 17 -1.52 18.10 9.97
C HIS A 17 -0.29 17.18 10.08
N ALA A 18 0.35 17.13 11.26
CA ALA A 18 1.46 16.21 11.50
C ALA A 18 1.02 14.74 11.37
N ARG A 19 -0.13 14.37 11.96
CA ARG A 19 -0.71 13.01 11.85
C ARG A 19 -1.05 12.64 10.41
N LEU A 20 -1.61 13.58 9.64
CA LEU A 20 -1.92 13.39 8.22
C LEU A 20 -0.66 13.18 7.39
N ASN A 21 0.42 13.89 7.69
CA ASN A 21 1.70 13.69 7.00
C ASN A 21 2.28 12.30 7.29
N THR A 22 2.22 11.81 8.54
CA THR A 22 2.62 10.43 8.86
C THR A 22 1.76 9.41 8.11
N LEU A 23 0.43 9.58 8.13
CA LEU A 23 -0.50 8.73 7.38
C LEU A 23 -0.19 8.72 5.87
N ARG A 24 0.15 9.87 5.31
CA ARG A 24 0.53 10.01 3.90
C ARG A 24 1.82 9.25 3.58
N THR A 25 2.83 9.35 4.44
CA THR A 25 4.09 8.63 4.28
C THR A 25 3.86 7.12 4.35
N ASP A 26 3.17 6.65 5.38
CA ASP A 26 2.85 5.21 5.54
C ASP A 26 2.06 4.68 4.34
N ALA A 27 1.06 5.42 3.86
CA ALA A 27 0.27 5.04 2.69
C ALA A 27 1.10 4.99 1.41
N ALA A 28 2.07 5.91 1.25
CA ALA A 28 3.00 5.89 0.13
C ALA A 28 3.91 4.65 0.20
N ASP A 29 4.46 4.35 1.37
CA ASP A 29 5.34 3.21 1.60
C ASP A 29 4.62 1.87 1.32
N PHE A 30 3.42 1.70 1.86
CA PHE A 30 2.61 0.50 1.62
C PHE A 30 2.14 0.36 0.17
N THR A 31 1.93 1.48 -0.53
CA THR A 31 1.64 1.44 -1.97
C THR A 31 2.85 0.96 -2.77
N SER A 32 4.06 1.47 -2.47
CA SER A 32 5.29 1.00 -3.12
C SER A 32 5.54 -0.48 -2.84
N LEU A 33 5.35 -0.90 -1.59
CA LEU A 33 5.46 -2.30 -1.19
C LEU A 33 4.50 -3.19 -1.98
N TYR A 34 3.24 -2.79 -2.11
CA TYR A 34 2.26 -3.53 -2.91
C TYR A 34 2.66 -3.65 -4.38
N MET A 35 3.16 -2.55 -4.97
CA MET A 35 3.66 -2.53 -6.34
C MET A 35 4.84 -3.51 -6.54
N LEU A 36 5.77 -3.57 -5.57
CA LEU A 36 6.91 -4.49 -5.60
C LEU A 36 6.48 -5.96 -5.46
N LEU A 37 5.54 -6.27 -4.54
CA LEU A 37 4.98 -7.62 -4.40
C LEU A 37 4.23 -8.06 -5.67
N MET A 38 3.54 -7.14 -6.33
CA MET A 38 2.89 -7.40 -7.61
C MET A 38 3.91 -7.63 -8.74
N LEU A 39 4.98 -6.83 -8.81
CA LEU A 39 6.07 -7.05 -9.75
C LEU A 39 6.65 -8.46 -9.56
N TYR A 40 6.98 -8.85 -8.33
CA TYR A 40 7.48 -10.19 -8.05
C TYR A 40 6.54 -11.30 -8.56
N ARG A 41 5.23 -11.19 -8.29
CA ARG A 41 4.23 -12.12 -8.84
C ARG A 41 4.31 -12.16 -10.36
N GLN A 42 4.42 -11.02 -11.04
CA GLN A 42 4.56 -10.97 -12.50
C GLN A 42 5.85 -11.62 -12.99
N LEU A 43 6.98 -11.40 -12.30
CA LEU A 43 8.28 -11.97 -12.67
C LEU A 43 8.26 -13.50 -12.59
N VAL A 44 7.66 -14.08 -11.55
CA VAL A 44 7.49 -15.54 -11.40
C VAL A 44 6.72 -16.15 -12.57
N HIS A 45 5.75 -15.42 -13.15
CA HIS A 45 4.88 -15.89 -14.22
C HIS A 45 5.29 -15.43 -15.64
N SER A 46 6.35 -14.62 -15.77
CA SER A 46 6.75 -13.99 -17.04
C SER A 46 7.21 -14.96 -18.12
N SER A 47 7.52 -16.21 -17.76
CA SER A 47 8.03 -17.23 -18.68
C SER A 47 7.17 -18.49 -18.60
N PRO A 48 6.61 -18.97 -19.72
CA PRO A 48 5.83 -20.20 -19.73
C PRO A 48 6.73 -21.39 -19.37
N ARG A 49 6.34 -22.16 -18.36
CA ARG A 49 7.01 -23.43 -18.05
C ARG A 49 6.77 -24.41 -19.20
N LYS A 50 7.79 -25.18 -19.57
CA LYS A 50 7.69 -26.21 -20.62
C LYS A 50 6.58 -27.24 -20.35
N ASP A 51 6.23 -27.44 -19.07
CA ASP A 51 5.23 -28.41 -18.63
C ASP A 51 3.81 -27.83 -18.51
N GLY A 52 3.58 -26.56 -18.89
CA GLY A 52 2.26 -25.91 -18.81
C GLY A 52 1.71 -25.68 -17.39
N SER A 53 2.43 -26.11 -16.34
CA SER A 53 2.04 -25.90 -14.94
C SER A 53 2.20 -24.44 -14.52
N ARG A 54 1.17 -23.88 -13.88
CA ARG A 54 1.23 -22.54 -13.26
C ARG A 54 1.87 -22.65 -11.88
N THR A 55 2.95 -21.92 -11.66
CA THR A 55 3.55 -21.77 -10.33
C THR A 55 2.60 -20.98 -9.44
N VAL A 56 2.11 -21.57 -8.35
CA VAL A 56 1.30 -20.84 -7.36
C VAL A 56 2.24 -20.18 -6.36
N VAL A 57 2.26 -18.86 -6.35
CA VAL A 57 2.99 -18.08 -5.33
C VAL A 57 2.26 -18.23 -4.00
N LYS A 58 2.96 -18.79 -3.00
CA LYS A 58 2.36 -19.01 -1.67
C LYS A 58 2.29 -17.72 -0.87
N GLN A 59 1.31 -17.62 0.02
CA GLN A 59 1.18 -16.45 0.90
C GLN A 59 2.39 -16.30 1.85
N ASP A 60 2.91 -17.40 2.37
CA ASP A 60 4.09 -17.39 3.26
C ASP A 60 5.34 -16.85 2.56
N GLU A 61 5.49 -17.14 1.28
CA GLU A 61 6.58 -16.63 0.44
C GLU A 61 6.48 -15.11 0.26
N LEU A 62 5.27 -14.58 0.06
CA LEU A 62 5.04 -13.13 -0.02
C LEU A 62 5.30 -12.43 1.30
N LEU A 63 5.00 -13.07 2.44
CA LEU A 63 5.28 -12.52 3.77
C LEU A 63 6.79 -12.50 4.06
N ALA A 64 7.51 -13.56 3.69
CA ALA A 64 8.97 -13.58 3.79
C ALA A 64 9.61 -12.51 2.89
N LEU A 65 9.14 -12.40 1.64
CA LEU A 65 9.61 -11.40 0.70
C LEU A 65 9.32 -9.98 1.19
N LYS A 66 8.14 -9.76 1.79
CA LYS A 66 7.80 -8.47 2.42
C LYS A 66 8.85 -8.08 3.45
N LYS A 67 9.26 -9.01 4.31
CA LYS A 67 10.30 -8.78 5.32
C LYS A 67 11.64 -8.44 4.66
N GLU A 68 12.04 -9.21 3.65
CA GLU A 68 13.29 -8.94 2.91
C GLU A 68 13.31 -7.55 2.27
N ILE A 69 12.20 -7.12 1.64
CA ILE A 69 12.08 -5.79 1.03
C ILE A 69 12.32 -4.69 2.07
N TRP A 70 11.81 -4.85 3.30
CA TRP A 70 12.03 -3.89 4.38
C TRP A 70 13.43 -3.92 4.96
N GLU A 71 14.12 -5.07 4.91
CA GLU A 71 15.50 -5.20 5.41
C GLU A 71 16.53 -4.62 4.44
N ILE A 72 16.31 -4.74 3.13
CA ILE A 72 17.26 -4.30 2.09
C ILE A 72 16.89 -2.97 1.43
N GLY A 73 15.63 -2.58 1.53
CA GLY A 73 15.09 -1.40 0.84
C GLY A 73 15.38 -0.10 1.58
N PRO A 74 15.04 1.03 0.96
CA PRO A 74 15.14 2.34 1.60
C PRO A 74 14.19 2.42 2.81
N ALA A 75 14.53 3.26 3.79
CA ALA A 75 13.70 3.50 4.96
C ALA A 75 12.25 3.93 4.61
N HIS A 76 12.10 4.67 3.51
CA HIS A 76 10.80 5.08 2.96
C HIS A 76 10.66 4.59 1.51
N LEU A 77 10.04 3.42 1.33
CA LEU A 77 9.76 2.82 0.02
C LEU A 77 8.94 3.74 -0.90
N GLY A 78 8.05 4.54 -0.31
CA GLY A 78 7.11 5.46 -0.92
C GLY A 78 7.69 6.82 -1.27
N HIS A 79 8.99 7.05 -1.02
CA HIS A 79 9.62 8.35 -1.26
C HIS A 79 9.46 8.82 -2.71
N CYS A 80 9.41 7.90 -3.68
CA CYS A 80 9.13 8.22 -5.08
C CYS A 80 7.81 8.99 -5.26
N PHE A 81 6.79 8.75 -4.44
CA PHE A 81 5.48 9.41 -4.52
C PHE A 81 5.41 10.77 -3.84
N MET A 82 6.43 11.14 -3.08
CA MET A 82 6.47 12.38 -2.30
C MET A 82 7.24 13.52 -2.99
N ARG A 83 7.99 13.19 -4.05
CA ARG A 83 8.93 14.10 -4.75
C ARG A 83 8.28 15.26 -5.53
N GLY A 84 6.96 15.25 -5.71
CA GLY A 84 6.22 16.20 -6.57
C GLY A 84 5.61 17.43 -5.89
N THR A 85 5.72 17.57 -4.56
CA THR A 85 5.28 18.79 -3.88
C THR A 85 6.29 19.90 -4.15
N LYS A 86 5.94 20.82 -5.06
CA LYS A 86 6.73 21.98 -5.48
C LYS A 86 7.16 22.82 -4.26
N SER A 87 8.34 22.52 -3.70
CA SER A 87 9.05 23.42 -2.77
C SER A 87 10.03 24.23 -3.61
N GLY A 88 9.74 25.51 -3.77
CA GLY A 88 10.52 26.45 -4.60
C GLY A 88 11.77 26.95 -3.87
N ASP A 89 12.66 26.05 -3.47
CA ASP A 89 13.93 26.42 -2.86
C ASP A 89 15.13 25.83 -3.62
N ILE A 90 16.01 26.72 -4.07
CA ILE A 90 17.16 26.47 -4.97
C ILE A 90 18.34 25.87 -4.18
N SER A 91 18.34 25.98 -2.85
CA SER A 91 19.39 25.42 -1.99
C SER A 91 19.15 23.92 -1.68
N GLU A 92 17.88 23.50 -1.59
CA GLU A 92 17.49 22.12 -1.25
C GLU A 92 17.68 21.11 -2.40
N THR A 93 18.02 21.58 -3.60
CA THR A 93 18.09 20.72 -4.80
C THR A 93 19.24 19.72 -4.78
N SER A 94 20.36 20.03 -4.13
CA SER A 94 21.53 19.14 -4.09
C SER A 94 21.32 17.96 -3.14
N GLU A 95 20.90 18.22 -1.91
CA GLU A 95 20.64 17.18 -0.90
C GLU A 95 19.50 16.26 -1.35
N LYS A 96 18.39 16.83 -1.86
CA LYS A 96 17.29 16.04 -2.43
C LYS A 96 17.72 15.21 -3.63
N ALA A 97 18.70 15.65 -4.42
CA ALA A 97 19.23 14.87 -5.53
C ALA A 97 20.07 13.68 -5.04
N VAL A 98 20.88 13.89 -3.99
CA VAL A 98 21.67 12.84 -3.32
C VAL A 98 20.75 11.81 -2.67
N GLU A 99 19.77 12.24 -1.89
CA GLU A 99 18.78 11.35 -1.27
C GLU A 99 18.01 10.56 -2.34
N ALA A 100 17.59 11.22 -3.42
CA ALA A 100 16.91 10.52 -4.50
C ALA A 100 17.83 9.52 -5.23
N ALA A 101 19.13 9.78 -5.32
CA ALA A 101 20.11 8.85 -5.89
C ALA A 101 20.28 7.63 -4.99
N LYS A 102 20.46 7.84 -3.68
CA LYS A 102 20.53 6.78 -2.69
C LYS A 102 19.26 5.92 -2.69
N TRP A 103 18.09 6.56 -2.70
CA TRP A 103 16.81 5.84 -2.79
C TRP A 103 16.73 4.95 -4.05
N ARG A 104 17.22 5.44 -5.20
CA ARG A 104 17.25 4.65 -6.45
C ARG A 104 18.20 3.45 -6.33
N GLU A 105 19.34 3.62 -5.68
CA GLU A 105 20.29 2.53 -5.42
C GLU A 105 19.66 1.47 -4.51
N ASP A 106 19.05 1.87 -3.39
CA ASP A 106 18.39 0.96 -2.45
C ASP A 106 17.24 0.19 -3.13
N ILE A 107 16.45 0.85 -3.98
CA ILE A 107 15.42 0.19 -4.80
C ILE A 107 16.04 -0.76 -5.83
N GLY A 108 17.20 -0.43 -6.38
CA GLY A 108 17.97 -1.32 -7.24
C GLY A 108 18.32 -2.64 -6.54
N ASN A 109 18.72 -2.57 -5.26
CA ASN A 109 18.98 -3.74 -4.43
C ASN A 109 17.71 -4.59 -4.22
N VAL A 110 16.58 -3.94 -3.96
CA VAL A 110 15.28 -4.62 -3.88
C VAL A 110 14.94 -5.34 -5.19
N VAL A 111 15.06 -4.66 -6.33
CA VAL A 111 14.78 -5.25 -7.65
C VAL A 111 15.67 -6.45 -7.95
N LEU A 112 16.95 -6.37 -7.57
CA LEU A 112 17.88 -7.48 -7.68
C LEU A 112 17.41 -8.70 -6.85
N GLN A 113 17.02 -8.48 -5.59
CA GLN A 113 16.49 -9.53 -4.72
C GLN A 113 15.22 -10.16 -5.28
N LEU A 114 14.27 -9.34 -5.76
CA LEU A 114 13.02 -9.82 -6.39
C LEU A 114 13.33 -10.71 -7.60
N THR A 115 14.28 -10.29 -8.43
CA THR A 115 14.69 -11.02 -9.63
C THR A 115 15.37 -12.34 -9.28
N MET A 116 16.24 -12.34 -8.26
CA MET A 116 16.90 -13.55 -7.76
C MET A 116 15.87 -14.57 -7.26
N ARG A 117 14.95 -14.14 -6.38
CA ARG A 117 13.85 -14.97 -5.86
C ARG A 117 12.98 -15.53 -6.98
N ALA A 118 12.57 -14.69 -7.93
CA ALA A 118 11.77 -15.14 -9.06
C ALA A 118 12.52 -16.17 -9.94
N SER A 119 13.84 -15.98 -10.12
CA SER A 119 14.68 -16.92 -10.89
C SER A 119 14.83 -18.27 -10.18
N GLU A 120 14.98 -18.27 -8.86
CA GLU A 120 15.04 -19.49 -8.03
C GLU A 120 13.79 -20.34 -8.18
N VAL A 121 12.62 -19.71 -8.02
CA VAL A 121 11.30 -20.35 -8.13
C VAL A 121 11.09 -20.91 -9.54
N ARG A 122 11.45 -20.14 -10.58
CA ARG A 122 11.36 -20.60 -11.98
C ARG A 122 12.22 -21.83 -12.23
N SER A 123 13.42 -21.87 -11.64
CA SER A 123 14.44 -22.90 -11.82
C SER A 123 14.28 -24.11 -10.90
N GLN A 124 13.16 -24.21 -10.16
CA GLN A 124 12.87 -25.34 -9.30
C GLN A 124 12.25 -26.49 -10.11
N PRO A 125 12.90 -27.66 -10.23
CA PRO A 125 12.33 -28.82 -10.89
C PRO A 125 11.01 -29.21 -10.21
N TYR A 126 9.97 -29.51 -11.00
CA TYR A 126 8.75 -30.11 -10.47
C TYR A 126 9.09 -31.54 -10.04
N ILE A 127 9.20 -31.79 -8.74
CA ILE A 127 9.29 -33.15 -8.19
C ILE A 127 7.86 -33.54 -7.79
N PRO A 128 7.20 -34.46 -8.50
CA PRO A 128 5.97 -35.06 -8.02
C PRO A 128 6.32 -35.91 -6.80
N THR A 129 5.77 -35.58 -5.63
CA THR A 129 5.94 -36.39 -4.41
C THR A 129 5.38 -37.80 -4.61
N PRO A 130 6.12 -38.83 -4.15
CA PRO A 130 5.58 -39.61 -3.03
C PRO A 130 6.63 -39.92 -1.96
N SER A 131 6.19 -39.79 -0.70
CA SER A 131 6.68 -40.41 0.55
C SER A 131 8.17 -40.39 0.91
N SER A 132 8.42 -39.95 2.16
CA SER A 132 9.57 -40.18 3.05
C SER A 132 10.81 -40.88 2.47
N SER A 133 11.93 -40.16 2.46
CA SER A 133 13.21 -40.60 3.06
C SER A 133 14.25 -39.49 2.98
N ALA A 134 15.14 -39.48 3.96
CA ALA A 134 16.12 -38.43 4.25
C ALA A 134 17.22 -38.22 3.19
N SER A 135 17.85 -37.05 3.32
CA SER A 135 19.22 -36.70 2.91
C SER A 135 19.51 -36.48 1.43
N THR A 136 19.83 -35.23 1.06
CA THR A 136 21.21 -34.83 0.74
C THR A 136 21.27 -33.32 0.47
N VAL A 137 22.23 -32.66 1.10
CA VAL A 137 22.63 -31.28 0.83
C VAL A 137 23.23 -31.24 -0.58
N SER A 138 22.37 -31.14 -1.60
CA SER A 138 22.83 -30.81 -2.95
C SER A 138 23.04 -29.30 -3.00
N GLY A 139 24.29 -28.88 -2.79
CA GLY A 139 24.73 -27.50 -3.03
C GLY A 139 24.40 -27.10 -4.46
N LYS A 140 23.25 -26.45 -4.64
CA LYS A 140 22.87 -25.83 -5.91
C LYS A 140 23.87 -24.69 -6.11
N PRO A 141 24.59 -24.62 -7.25
CA PRO A 141 25.50 -23.49 -7.50
C PRO A 141 24.70 -22.19 -7.41
N PRO A 142 25.30 -21.09 -6.94
CA PRO A 142 24.62 -19.81 -6.84
C PRO A 142 24.07 -19.45 -8.22
N LEU A 143 22.74 -19.46 -8.34
CA LEU A 143 22.09 -19.12 -9.60
C LEU A 143 22.29 -17.64 -9.82
N THR A 144 23.00 -17.29 -10.90
CA THR A 144 23.07 -15.93 -11.37
C THR A 144 21.66 -15.48 -11.77
N PRO A 145 21.21 -14.27 -11.34
CA PRO A 145 19.90 -13.77 -11.71
C PRO A 145 19.80 -13.65 -13.23
N ASP A 146 18.66 -14.07 -13.79
CA ASP A 146 18.38 -13.96 -15.23
C ASP A 146 18.52 -12.50 -15.67
N GLN A 147 19.53 -12.20 -16.48
CA GLN A 147 19.87 -10.83 -16.83
C GLN A 147 18.77 -10.13 -17.64
N ASN A 148 17.95 -10.90 -18.37
CA ASN A 148 16.81 -10.35 -19.08
C ASN A 148 15.68 -10.00 -18.11
N LEU A 149 15.46 -10.85 -17.11
CA LEU A 149 14.48 -10.60 -16.04
C LEU A 149 14.87 -9.38 -15.20
N LEU A 150 16.17 -9.24 -14.89
CA LEU A 150 16.68 -8.07 -14.16
C LEU A 150 16.44 -6.78 -14.94
N LYS A 151 16.80 -6.75 -16.23
CA LYS A 151 16.56 -5.59 -17.10
C LYS A 151 15.09 -5.22 -17.19
N LEU A 152 14.21 -6.22 -17.31
CA LEU A 152 12.76 -6.02 -17.33
C LEU A 152 12.28 -5.42 -16.01
N ALA A 153 12.71 -5.98 -14.87
CA ALA A 153 12.31 -5.54 -13.55
C ALA A 153 12.81 -4.11 -13.25
N THR A 154 14.04 -3.79 -13.64
CA THR A 154 14.60 -2.43 -13.53
C THR A 154 13.81 -1.44 -14.39
N SER A 155 13.60 -1.74 -15.68
CA SER A 155 12.84 -0.87 -16.58
C SER A 155 11.39 -0.67 -16.13
N TRP A 156 10.76 -1.73 -15.63
CA TRP A 156 9.43 -1.66 -15.04
C TRP A 156 9.41 -0.73 -13.83
N THR A 157 10.38 -0.85 -12.94
CA THR A 157 10.46 -0.06 -11.70
C THR A 157 10.68 1.40 -12.03
N GLU A 158 11.58 1.71 -12.96
CA GLU A 158 11.82 3.06 -13.43
C GLU A 158 10.60 3.69 -14.08
N SER A 159 9.76 2.92 -14.78
CA SER A 159 8.58 3.43 -15.47
C SER A 159 7.37 3.57 -14.54
N ASN A 160 7.25 2.71 -13.53
CA ASN A 160 6.04 2.58 -12.71
C ASN A 160 6.18 3.17 -11.30
N LEU A 161 7.34 3.10 -10.64
CA LEU A 161 7.54 3.73 -9.32
C LEU A 161 7.82 5.24 -9.47
N ARG A 162 6.85 5.94 -10.05
CA ARG A 162 6.83 7.41 -10.18
C ARG A 162 5.43 7.94 -9.86
N PRO A 163 5.30 9.16 -9.31
CA PRO A 163 4.00 9.75 -8.98
C PRO A 163 3.04 9.85 -10.17
N GLU A 164 3.57 10.03 -11.38
CA GLU A 164 2.83 10.34 -12.60
C GLU A 164 2.46 9.09 -13.40
N SER A 165 2.95 7.91 -13.00
CA SER A 165 2.61 6.67 -13.70
C SER A 165 1.13 6.32 -13.49
N SER A 166 0.43 5.92 -14.55
CA SER A 166 -0.98 5.50 -14.43
C SER A 166 -1.15 4.33 -13.46
N LEU A 167 -0.13 3.46 -13.36
CA LEU A 167 -0.12 2.36 -12.42
C LEU A 167 -0.05 2.86 -10.98
N SER A 168 0.83 3.80 -10.64
CA SER A 168 0.91 4.31 -9.26
C SER A 168 -0.39 5.01 -8.85
N VAL A 169 -1.01 5.77 -9.75
CA VAL A 169 -2.33 6.39 -9.50
C VAL A 169 -3.38 5.32 -9.20
N LEU A 170 -3.42 4.25 -10.00
CA LEU A 170 -4.35 3.15 -9.79
C LEU A 170 -4.10 2.43 -8.46
N MET A 171 -2.84 2.17 -8.12
CA MET A 171 -2.47 1.46 -6.89
C MET A 171 -2.77 2.30 -5.64
N LYS A 172 -2.45 3.60 -5.66
CA LYS A 172 -2.85 4.56 -4.61
C LYS A 172 -4.36 4.58 -4.44
N LYS A 173 -5.12 4.61 -5.54
CA LYS A 173 -6.58 4.56 -5.49
C LYS A 173 -7.07 3.28 -4.82
N ARG A 174 -6.51 2.12 -5.16
CA ARG A 174 -6.89 0.83 -4.55
C ARG A 174 -6.60 0.79 -3.06
N VAL A 175 -5.39 1.19 -2.64
CA VAL A 175 -5.02 1.24 -1.22
C VAL A 175 -5.93 2.19 -0.46
N ARG A 176 -6.20 3.38 -1.00
CA ARG A 176 -7.14 4.34 -0.41
C ARG A 176 -8.53 3.73 -0.23
N CYS A 177 -9.12 3.14 -1.27
CA CYS A 177 -10.46 2.54 -1.16
C CYS A 177 -10.48 1.42 -0.10
N ALA A 178 -9.44 0.58 -0.06
CA ALA A 178 -9.35 -0.49 0.95
C ALA A 178 -9.23 0.06 2.39
N VAL A 179 -8.51 1.17 2.58
CA VAL A 179 -8.41 1.85 3.88
C VAL A 179 -9.74 2.51 4.24
N GLU A 180 -10.41 3.17 3.29
CA GLU A 180 -11.75 3.75 3.48
C GLU A 180 -12.75 2.68 3.92
N ASP A 181 -12.82 1.57 3.20
CA ASP A 181 -13.69 0.43 3.53
C ASP A 181 -13.40 -0.10 4.94
N ALA A 182 -12.12 -0.28 5.29
CA ALA A 182 -11.72 -0.76 6.61
C ALA A 182 -12.06 0.25 7.73
N VAL A 183 -11.95 1.56 7.49
CA VAL A 183 -12.37 2.59 8.45
C VAL A 183 -13.88 2.57 8.65
N VAL A 184 -14.65 2.48 7.57
CA VAL A 184 -16.11 2.40 7.61
C VAL A 184 -16.56 1.19 8.42
N GLU A 185 -15.94 0.02 8.19
CA GLU A 185 -16.19 -1.20 8.97
C GLU A 185 -15.89 -1.01 10.47
N MET A 186 -14.84 -0.25 10.81
CA MET A 186 -14.45 0.00 12.21
C MET A 186 -15.33 1.05 12.93
N ILE A 187 -16.04 1.90 12.20
CA ILE A 187 -16.87 2.99 12.75
C ILE A 187 -18.35 2.58 12.78
N LEU A 188 -18.84 1.90 11.75
CA LEU A 188 -20.23 1.50 11.67
C LEU A 188 -20.51 0.25 12.52
N PRO A 189 -21.65 0.19 13.22
CA PRO A 189 -22.11 -1.05 13.85
C PRO A 189 -22.26 -2.17 12.79
N PRO A 190 -21.97 -3.43 13.14
CA PRO A 190 -22.05 -4.56 12.20
C PRO A 190 -23.45 -4.79 11.61
N SER A 191 -24.49 -4.16 12.18
CA SER A 191 -25.86 -4.15 11.66
C SER A 191 -26.07 -3.29 10.40
N PHE A 192 -25.20 -2.32 10.12
CA PHE A 192 -25.30 -1.44 8.94
C PHE A 192 -24.34 -1.82 7.79
N SER A 193 -23.31 -2.64 8.06
CA SER A 193 -22.32 -3.08 7.05
C SER A 193 -22.80 -4.22 6.16
N ARG A 194 -24.09 -4.58 6.20
CA ARG A 194 -24.66 -5.56 5.27
C ARG A 194 -24.91 -4.86 3.94
N LYS A 195 -23.89 -4.87 3.07
CA LYS A 195 -24.07 -4.62 1.64
C LYS A 195 -25.34 -5.36 1.21
N THR A 196 -26.32 -4.62 0.70
CA THR A 196 -27.55 -5.16 0.12
C THR A 196 -27.19 -6.12 -1.00
N GLY A 197 -27.15 -7.40 -0.65
CA GLY A 197 -26.92 -8.54 -1.52
C GLY A 197 -27.62 -9.72 -0.87
N VAL A 198 -28.62 -10.22 -1.58
CA VAL A 198 -29.60 -11.22 -1.15
C VAL A 198 -28.94 -12.54 -0.74
N GLU A 199 -29.63 -13.20 0.21
CA GLU A 199 -29.55 -14.61 0.61
C GLU A 199 -28.55 -15.06 1.68
N ALA A 200 -29.16 -15.59 2.74
CA ALA A 200 -28.54 -16.27 3.86
C ALA A 200 -27.98 -17.61 3.41
N GLY A 201 -26.72 -17.86 3.77
CA GLY A 201 -26.14 -19.21 3.79
C GLY A 201 -24.96 -19.42 2.85
N ALA A 202 -23.81 -18.79 3.13
CA ALA A 202 -22.50 -19.34 2.81
C ALA A 202 -21.39 -18.54 3.53
N SER A 203 -20.45 -19.29 4.11
CA SER A 203 -19.04 -19.04 4.45
C SER A 203 -18.39 -17.65 4.22
N PRO A 204 -17.34 -17.29 5.00
CA PRO A 204 -16.78 -15.94 5.02
C PRO A 204 -16.27 -15.48 3.65
N SER A 205 -16.91 -14.43 3.13
CA SER A 205 -16.44 -13.37 2.23
C SER A 205 -15.33 -13.75 1.23
N ILE A 206 -15.74 -14.24 0.07
CA ILE A 206 -14.85 -14.53 -1.09
C ILE A 206 -14.49 -13.25 -1.88
N GLU A 207 -15.16 -12.11 -1.65
CA GLU A 207 -14.89 -10.86 -2.40
C GLU A 207 -13.53 -10.20 -2.07
N HIS A 208 -12.96 -10.48 -0.90
CA HIS A 208 -11.62 -9.95 -0.55
C HIS A 208 -10.46 -10.73 -1.19
N ALA A 209 -10.73 -11.87 -1.84
CA ALA A 209 -9.69 -12.76 -2.37
C ALA A 209 -9.26 -12.42 -3.82
N THR A 210 -9.86 -11.42 -4.47
CA THR A 210 -9.59 -11.11 -5.89
C THR A 210 -8.78 -9.82 -6.11
N SER A 211 -8.50 -9.04 -5.06
CA SER A 211 -7.84 -7.73 -5.24
C SER A 211 -6.31 -7.83 -5.23
N GLY A 212 -5.72 -8.94 -4.77
CA GLY A 212 -4.26 -9.09 -4.66
C GLY A 212 -3.65 -8.34 -3.46
N LEU A 213 -4.48 -7.69 -2.65
CA LEU A 213 -4.13 -6.88 -1.46
C LEU A 213 -4.04 -7.71 -0.18
N GLU A 214 -4.31 -9.02 -0.25
CA GLU A 214 -4.35 -9.92 0.90
C GLU A 214 -3.05 -9.88 1.74
N PRO A 215 -1.84 -9.80 1.15
CA PRO A 215 -0.59 -9.66 1.91
C PRO A 215 -0.41 -8.35 2.67
N LEU A 216 -1.19 -7.32 2.31
CA LEU A 216 -1.12 -5.97 2.86
C LEU A 216 -2.26 -5.68 3.84
N MET A 217 -3.16 -6.64 4.09
CA MET A 217 -4.30 -6.43 5.00
C MET A 217 -3.90 -5.95 6.41
N PRO A 218 -2.82 -6.44 7.05
CA PRO A 218 -2.37 -5.90 8.33
C PRO A 218 -2.02 -4.41 8.27
N GLU A 219 -1.31 -4.00 7.22
CA GLU A 219 -0.91 -2.61 6.99
C GLU A 219 -2.11 -1.71 6.67
N ILE A 220 -3.06 -2.19 5.86
CA ILE A 220 -4.32 -1.49 5.56
C ILE A 220 -5.12 -1.27 6.85
N ARG A 221 -5.25 -2.30 7.69
CA ARG A 221 -5.92 -2.16 9.00
C ARG A 221 -5.19 -1.17 9.90
N HIS A 222 -3.85 -1.19 9.92
CA HIS A 222 -3.07 -0.24 10.71
C HIS A 222 -3.30 1.22 10.27
N LEU A 223 -3.33 1.48 8.95
CA LEU A 223 -3.69 2.80 8.42
C LEU A 223 -5.11 3.19 8.82
N ALA A 224 -6.06 2.26 8.71
CA ALA A 224 -7.45 2.49 9.08
C ALA A 224 -7.60 2.84 10.57
N GLU A 225 -6.89 2.15 11.47
CA GLU A 225 -6.89 2.47 12.90
C GLU A 225 -6.34 3.87 13.19
N LYS A 226 -5.24 4.25 12.54
CA LYS A 226 -4.67 5.60 12.65
C LYS A 226 -5.64 6.66 12.13
N LEU A 227 -6.24 6.42 10.98
CA LEU A 227 -7.21 7.34 10.37
C LEU A 227 -8.48 7.46 11.24
N LYS A 228 -9.00 6.35 11.77
CA LYS A 228 -10.12 6.35 12.72
C LYS A 228 -9.81 7.20 13.96
N LYS A 229 -8.62 7.06 14.56
CA LYS A 229 -8.19 7.87 15.70
C LYS A 229 -8.15 9.35 15.35
N LEU A 230 -7.59 9.68 14.18
CA LEU A 230 -7.55 11.05 13.68
C LEU A 230 -8.96 11.62 13.51
N ILE A 231 -9.86 10.90 12.83
CA ILE A 231 -11.26 11.30 12.63
C ILE A 231 -11.95 11.53 13.98
N HIS A 232 -11.73 10.63 14.96
CA HIS A 232 -12.32 10.76 16.29
C HIS A 232 -11.84 12.03 17.01
N ILE A 233 -10.53 12.28 17.05
CA ILE A 233 -9.95 13.47 17.68
C ILE A 233 -10.48 14.73 16.98
N HIS A 234 -10.38 14.76 15.65
CA HIS A 234 -10.79 15.90 14.82
C HIS A 234 -12.27 16.23 14.99
N THR A 235 -13.14 15.22 14.95
CA THR A 235 -14.60 15.41 15.14
C THR A 235 -14.92 15.82 16.57
N THR A 236 -14.17 15.36 17.57
CA THR A 236 -14.40 15.74 18.98
C THR A 236 -14.08 17.22 19.22
N VAL A 237 -13.02 17.73 18.59
CA VAL A 237 -12.59 19.13 18.76
C VAL A 237 -13.39 20.07 17.86
N TYR A 238 -13.54 19.75 16.57
CA TYR A 238 -14.15 20.64 15.58
C TYR A 238 -15.62 20.31 15.26
N GLY A 239 -16.19 19.25 15.84
CA GLY A 239 -17.54 18.79 15.50
C GLY A 239 -18.62 19.85 15.72
N ALA A 240 -18.47 20.68 16.76
CA ALA A 240 -19.40 21.78 17.02
C ALA A 240 -19.36 22.86 15.93
N LEU A 241 -18.20 23.09 15.30
CA LEU A 241 -18.07 24.01 14.16
C LEU A 241 -18.75 23.44 12.92
N TYR A 242 -18.63 22.12 12.70
CA TYR A 242 -19.30 21.42 11.60
C TYR A 242 -20.82 21.37 11.72
N ALA A 243 -21.35 21.48 12.94
CA ALA A 243 -22.78 21.54 13.20
C ALA A 243 -23.39 22.95 12.99
N GLN A 244 -22.59 23.97 12.69
CA GLN A 244 -23.11 25.33 12.48
C GLN A 244 -23.91 25.42 11.16
N PRO A 245 -25.08 26.08 11.16
CA PRO A 245 -25.86 26.30 9.95
C PRO A 245 -25.04 27.00 8.87
N GLY A 246 -25.01 26.44 7.65
CA GLY A 246 -24.23 26.97 6.53
C GLY A 246 -22.79 26.47 6.43
N PHE A 247 -22.29 25.69 7.41
CA PHE A 247 -20.98 25.05 7.30
C PHE A 247 -20.98 23.91 6.28
N LEU A 248 -21.95 23.00 6.37
CA LEU A 248 -22.23 22.00 5.36
C LEU A 248 -23.31 22.57 4.44
N VAL A 249 -22.94 22.92 3.20
CA VAL A 249 -23.86 23.46 2.20
C VAL A 249 -24.81 22.35 1.76
N ASP A 250 -25.90 22.16 2.49
CA ASP A 250 -26.98 21.24 2.09
C ASP A 250 -28.35 21.69 2.62
N GLN A 251 -28.62 23.00 2.54
CA GLN A 251 -29.98 23.51 2.70
C GLN A 251 -30.42 24.17 1.39
N PRO A 252 -31.31 23.54 0.60
CA PRO A 252 -32.00 24.26 -0.46
C PRO A 252 -32.74 25.46 0.16
N PRO A 253 -32.81 26.60 -0.54
CA PRO A 253 -33.42 27.80 0.00
C PRO A 253 -34.88 27.52 0.42
N PRO A 254 -35.38 28.14 1.50
CA PRO A 254 -36.77 28.02 1.88
C PRO A 254 -37.65 28.46 0.71
N VAL A 255 -38.47 27.54 0.22
CA VAL A 255 -39.52 27.85 -0.75
C VAL A 255 -40.58 28.62 0.03
N ASP A 256 -40.65 29.94 -0.17
CA ASP A 256 -41.70 30.77 0.40
C ASP A 256 -43.08 30.27 -0.06
N PRO A 257 -44.00 29.92 0.86
CA PRO A 257 -45.38 29.62 0.51
C PRO A 257 -46.16 30.93 0.45
N ALA A 258 -45.99 31.69 -0.64
CA ALA A 258 -46.89 32.80 -0.96
C ALA A 258 -46.90 33.07 -2.47
N ALA A 259 -47.78 32.36 -3.17
CA ALA A 259 -48.39 32.78 -4.43
C ALA A 259 -49.90 32.65 -4.26
#